data_AF-A0A8T4M626-F1
#
_entry.id   AF-A0A8T4M626-F1
#
_cell.length_a   1.000
_cell.length_b   1.000
_cell.length_c   1.000
_cell.angle_alpha   90.00
_cell.angle_beta   90.00
_cell.angle_gamma   90.00
#
_symmetry.space_group_name_H-M   'P 1'
#
loop_
_entity.id
_entity.type
_entity.pdbx_description
1 polymer ?
#
loop_
_entity_poly.entity_id
_entity_poly.type
_entity_poly.pdbx_seq_one_letter_code
_entity_poly.pdbx_strand_id
1 'polypeptide(L)'
;MKKWVIAAVIVLAMVILLGFFKLSGYASWSHQSQSINNKLNNCEDTDSGKDYTTPGTATWTWALNNKKYTYKDFCSLGLAVKTRITEYYCTAQNTASPISYNCAAIGKTCKSGPDGAYCG
;
A
#
# COMPACT_ATOMS: atom_id res chain seq x y z
N MET A 1 35.68 67.66 19.06
CA MET A 1 35.61 66.23 18.70
C MET A 1 36.23 66.06 17.31
N LYS A 2 37.25 65.20 17.17
CA LYS A 2 38.10 65.10 15.98
C LYS A 2 37.29 64.53 14.81
N LYS A 3 37.25 65.22 13.67
CA LYS A 3 36.52 64.84 12.44
C LYS A 3 36.78 63.38 11.99
N TRP A 4 37.94 62.84 12.36
CA TRP A 4 38.37 61.46 12.13
C TRP A 4 37.53 60.39 12.85
N VAL A 5 36.93 60.72 14.00
CA VAL A 5 36.10 59.77 14.78
C VAL A 5 34.77 59.52 14.07
N ILE A 6 34.18 60.56 13.46
CA ILE A 6 32.91 60.45 12.75
C ILE A 6 33.07 59.59 11.49
N ALA A 7 34.17 59.76 10.76
CA ALA A 7 34.48 58.96 9.58
C ALA A 7 34.65 57.47 9.93
N ALA A 8 35.32 57.14 11.03
CA ALA A 8 35.52 55.76 11.47
C ALA A 8 34.19 55.05 11.84
N VAL A 9 33.27 55.77 12.50
CA VAL A 9 31.97 55.22 12.90
C VAL A 9 31.07 54.96 11.68
N ILE A 10 31.09 55.84 10.67
CA ILE A 10 30.31 55.66 9.45
C ILE A 10 30.79 54.45 8.65
N VAL A 11 32.11 54.29 8.50
CA VAL A 11 32.69 53.13 7.79
C VAL A 11 32.35 51.82 8.51
N LEU A 12 32.45 51.79 9.83
CA LEU A 12 32.11 50.60 10.62
C LEU A 12 30.62 50.23 10.48
N ALA A 13 29.72 51.21 10.50
CA ALA A 13 28.29 50.99 10.32
C ALA A 13 27.96 50.43 8.93
N MET A 14 28.63 50.90 7.87
CA MET A 14 28.43 50.40 6.51
C MET A 14 28.91 48.95 6.33
N VAL A 15 30.03 48.56 6.96
CA VAL A 15 30.52 47.16 6.90
C VAL A 15 29.55 46.19 7.59
N ILE A 16 28.97 46.59 8.73
CA ILE A 16 27.98 45.78 9.44
C ILE A 16 26.71 45.60 8.60
N LEU A 17 26.20 46.68 8.00
CA LEU A 17 25.00 46.63 7.14
C LEU A 17 25.18 45.74 5.90
N LEU A 18 26.37 45.74 5.28
CA LEU A 18 26.67 44.88 4.14
C LEU A 18 26.90 43.40 4.55
N GLY A 19 27.38 43.15 5.77
CA GLY A 19 27.56 41.80 6.31
C GLY A 19 26.25 41.07 6.60
N PHE A 20 25.23 41.78 7.08
CA PHE A 20 23.92 41.18 7.39
C PHE A 20 23.09 40.82 6.14
N PHE A 21 23.34 41.44 4.98
CA PHE A 21 22.59 41.18 3.74
C PHE A 21 22.99 39.87 3.02
N LYS A 22 24.06 39.19 3.45
CA LYS A 22 24.56 37.96 2.82
C LYS A 22 24.13 36.67 3.53
N LEU A 23 23.42 36.74 4.66
CA LEU A 23 23.07 35.55 5.46
C LEU A 23 21.64 35.01 5.26
N SER A 24 20.81 35.61 4.41
CA SER A 24 19.44 35.15 4.13
C SER A 24 19.32 34.26 2.87
N GLY A 25 20.42 33.96 2.20
CA GLY A 25 20.45 33.25 0.90
C GLY A 25 20.63 31.73 0.93
N TYR A 26 20.82 31.11 2.10
CA TYR A 26 21.02 29.66 2.22
C TYR A 26 19.82 28.95 2.83
N ALA A 27 18.61 29.24 2.34
CA ALA A 27 17.47 28.36 2.51
C ALA A 27 17.26 27.61 1.19
N SER A 28 18.05 26.57 0.96
CA SER A 28 17.68 25.52 0.02
C SER A 28 17.59 24.22 0.79
N TRP A 29 16.48 24.08 1.52
CA TRP A 29 16.03 22.78 1.96
C TRP A 29 15.57 22.06 0.70
N SER A 30 16.48 21.31 0.09
CA SER A 30 16.07 20.24 -0.81
C SER A 30 15.25 19.28 0.05
N HIS A 31 13.94 19.45 0.03
CA HIS A 31 13.04 18.33 0.22
C HIS A 31 13.35 17.37 -0.92
N GLN A 32 14.37 16.53 -0.70
CA GLN A 32 14.47 15.28 -1.40
C GLN A 32 13.23 14.52 -0.92
N SER A 33 12.14 14.69 -1.67
CA SER A 33 11.06 13.73 -1.71
C SER A 33 11.76 12.42 -2.02
N GLN A 34 12.12 11.68 -0.97
CA GLN A 34 12.22 10.24 -1.10
C GLN A 34 10.89 9.89 -1.73
N SER A 35 10.92 9.57 -3.02
CA SER A 35 9.92 8.74 -3.63
C SER A 35 9.84 7.55 -2.68
N ILE A 36 8.86 7.57 -1.78
CA ILE A 36 8.38 6.37 -1.15
C ILE A 36 8.00 5.56 -2.37
N ASN A 37 8.89 4.65 -2.77
CA ASN A 37 8.58 3.62 -3.73
C ASN A 37 7.22 3.12 -3.25
N ASN A 38 6.19 3.45 -4.02
CA ASN A 38 4.82 3.10 -3.73
C ASN A 38 4.83 1.58 -3.91
N LYS A 39 5.28 0.88 -2.87
CA LYS A 39 5.54 -0.53 -2.86
C LYS A 39 4.14 -1.12 -2.91
N LEU A 40 3.64 -1.27 -4.13
CA LEU A 40 2.31 -1.81 -4.37
C LEU A 40 2.29 -3.18 -3.71
N ASN A 41 1.24 -3.42 -2.94
CA ASN A 41 0.94 -4.78 -2.53
C ASN A 41 0.89 -5.65 -3.79
N ASN A 42 1.28 -6.91 -3.66
CA ASN A 42 1.13 -7.90 -4.72
C ASN A 42 0.08 -8.92 -4.29
N CYS A 43 -0.74 -9.36 -5.23
CA CYS A 43 -1.69 -10.43 -5.00
C CYS A 43 -1.66 -11.37 -6.20
N GLU A 44 -1.51 -12.66 -5.92
CA GLU A 44 -1.51 -13.73 -6.91
C GLU A 44 -2.71 -14.62 -6.68
N ASP A 45 -3.44 -14.94 -7.75
CA ASP A 45 -4.66 -15.71 -7.73
C ASP A 45 -4.53 -16.90 -8.67
N THR A 46 -4.84 -18.12 -8.21
CA THR A 46 -4.55 -19.34 -8.99
C THR A 46 -5.62 -19.70 -10.01
N ASP A 47 -6.84 -19.19 -9.86
CA ASP A 47 -8.00 -19.48 -10.72
C ASP A 47 -8.43 -18.26 -11.58
N SER A 48 -7.61 -17.21 -11.59
CA SER A 48 -7.82 -15.99 -12.39
C SER A 48 -9.03 -15.15 -12.00
N GLY A 49 -9.35 -15.07 -10.70
CA GLY A 49 -10.17 -14.01 -10.15
C GLY A 49 -11.41 -14.55 -9.44
N LYS A 50 -12.59 -14.29 -10.00
CA LYS A 50 -13.87 -14.70 -9.38
C LYS A 50 -14.38 -16.01 -9.98
N ASP A 51 -13.68 -17.12 -9.74
CA ASP A 51 -14.03 -18.46 -10.23
C ASP A 51 -14.33 -19.48 -9.11
N TYR A 52 -15.53 -19.38 -8.55
CA TYR A 52 -16.06 -20.33 -7.57
C TYR A 52 -16.28 -21.77 -8.09
N THR A 53 -15.98 -22.09 -9.36
CA THR A 53 -16.13 -23.44 -9.93
C THR A 53 -14.81 -24.20 -10.03
N THR A 54 -13.69 -23.49 -9.94
CA THR A 54 -12.34 -24.05 -9.90
C THR A 54 -11.81 -23.89 -8.48
N PRO A 55 -11.13 -24.90 -7.88
CA PRO A 55 -10.50 -24.71 -6.59
C PRO A 55 -9.36 -23.69 -6.69
N GLY A 56 -9.40 -22.65 -5.84
CA GLY A 56 -8.45 -21.54 -5.88
C GLY A 56 -7.80 -21.16 -4.55
N THR A 57 -6.72 -20.38 -4.69
CA THR A 57 -6.03 -19.70 -3.60
C THR A 57 -5.62 -18.29 -4.01
N ALA A 58 -5.84 -17.34 -3.12
CA ALA A 58 -5.29 -15.99 -3.23
C ALA A 58 -4.12 -15.80 -2.26
N THR A 59 -2.97 -15.37 -2.79
CA THR A 59 -1.77 -15.06 -2.00
C THR A 59 -1.49 -13.56 -2.05
N TRP A 60 -1.68 -12.89 -0.92
CA TRP A 60 -1.39 -11.47 -0.74
C TRP A 60 -0.01 -11.27 -0.09
N THR A 61 0.82 -10.43 -0.70
CA THR A 61 2.13 -10.01 -0.16
C THR A 61 2.06 -8.56 0.31
N TRP A 62 2.23 -8.35 1.60
CA TRP A 62 2.26 -7.01 2.19
C TRP A 62 3.62 -6.35 1.94
N ALA A 63 3.63 -5.26 1.19
CA ALA A 63 4.86 -4.71 0.65
C ALA A 63 5.78 -4.07 1.72
N LEU A 64 5.23 -3.64 2.86
CA LEU A 64 6.00 -3.00 3.92
C LEU A 64 7.03 -3.94 4.56
N ASN A 65 6.72 -5.24 4.68
CA ASN A 65 7.60 -6.23 5.31
C ASN A 65 7.77 -7.52 4.50
N ASN A 66 7.29 -7.55 3.25
CA ASN A 66 7.27 -8.72 2.37
C ASN A 66 6.57 -9.95 2.99
N LYS A 67 5.68 -9.75 3.97
CA LYS A 67 4.96 -10.86 4.59
C LYS A 67 3.88 -11.37 3.63
N LYS A 68 3.86 -12.69 3.45
CA LYS A 68 2.87 -13.38 2.60
C LYS A 68 1.72 -13.94 3.44
N TYR A 69 0.53 -13.82 2.92
CA TYR A 69 -0.71 -14.34 3.47
C TYR A 69 -1.42 -15.12 2.37
N THR A 70 -1.61 -16.41 2.56
CA THR A 70 -2.30 -17.28 1.61
C THR A 70 -3.66 -17.66 2.16
N TYR A 71 -4.69 -17.48 1.33
CA TYR A 71 -6.08 -17.78 1.64
C TYR A 71 -6.56 -18.84 0.68
N LYS A 72 -7.20 -19.88 1.20
CA LYS A 72 -7.86 -20.91 0.40
C LYS A 72 -9.35 -20.71 0.43
N ASP A 73 -10.01 -21.05 -0.66
CA ASP A 73 -11.46 -21.09 -0.68
C ASP A 73 -11.98 -22.15 0.28
N PHE A 74 -13.12 -21.88 0.91
CA PHE A 74 -13.69 -22.81 1.87
C PHE A 74 -15.21 -22.86 1.80
N CYS A 75 -15.76 -24.04 2.06
CA CYS A 75 -17.21 -24.19 2.20
C CYS A 75 -17.65 -23.59 3.54
N SER A 76 -18.56 -22.62 3.52
CA SER A 76 -19.08 -22.02 4.73
C SER A 76 -19.90 -23.06 5.52
N LEU A 77 -19.64 -23.20 6.82
CA LEU A 77 -20.20 -24.25 7.70
C LEU A 77 -21.65 -24.01 8.14
N GLY A 78 -22.47 -23.33 7.32
CA GLY A 78 -23.76 -22.80 7.75
C GLY A 78 -24.94 -23.78 7.74
N LEU A 79 -24.89 -24.87 6.98
CA LEU A 79 -26.02 -25.80 6.82
C LEU A 79 -25.53 -27.23 6.54
N ALA A 80 -26.35 -28.23 6.89
CA ALA A 80 -26.10 -29.66 6.66
C ALA A 80 -25.78 -29.98 5.18
N VAL A 81 -26.10 -29.08 4.27
CA VAL A 81 -25.67 -29.08 2.88
C VAL A 81 -24.68 -27.92 2.71
N LYS A 82 -23.40 -28.23 2.45
CA LYS A 82 -22.36 -27.28 2.07
C LYS A 82 -22.77 -26.62 0.74
N THR A 83 -23.65 -25.62 0.78
CA THR A 83 -24.22 -24.96 -0.41
C THR A 83 -23.57 -23.62 -0.68
N ARG A 84 -22.74 -23.13 0.25
CA ARG A 84 -22.05 -21.85 0.12
C ARG A 84 -20.56 -22.05 0.17
N ILE A 85 -19.89 -21.31 -0.68
CA ILE A 85 -18.45 -21.17 -0.74
C ILE A 85 -18.10 -19.72 -0.38
N THR A 86 -17.02 -19.56 0.38
CA THR A 86 -16.30 -18.30 0.49
C THR A 86 -15.05 -18.44 -0.35
N GLU A 87 -14.97 -17.63 -1.40
CA GLU A 87 -13.87 -17.58 -2.34
C GLU A 87 -12.99 -16.37 -2.01
N TYR A 88 -11.67 -16.55 -2.02
CA TYR A 88 -10.72 -15.47 -1.90
C TYR A 88 -10.09 -15.19 -3.26
N TYR A 89 -10.18 -13.94 -3.69
CA TYR A 89 -9.66 -13.51 -4.98
C TYR A 89 -8.80 -12.25 -4.85
N CYS A 90 -7.98 -11.98 -5.86
CA CYS A 90 -7.20 -10.76 -5.93
C CYS A 90 -8.00 -9.59 -6.52
N THR A 91 -8.08 -8.48 -5.79
CA THR A 91 -8.76 -7.26 -6.24
C THR A 91 -7.88 -6.40 -7.15
N ALA A 92 -8.47 -5.40 -7.81
CA ALA A 92 -7.74 -4.40 -8.59
C ALA A 92 -6.74 -3.57 -7.77
N GLN A 93 -6.84 -3.60 -6.43
CA GLN A 93 -5.90 -2.95 -5.51
C GLN A 93 -4.77 -3.90 -5.06
N ASN A 94 -4.63 -5.07 -5.68
CA ASN A 94 -3.67 -6.12 -5.33
C ASN A 94 -3.77 -6.55 -3.86
N THR A 95 -5.00 -6.76 -3.40
CA THR A 95 -5.30 -7.32 -2.07
C THR A 95 -6.20 -8.54 -2.21
N ALA A 96 -6.01 -9.55 -1.37
CA ALA A 96 -6.92 -10.68 -1.28
C ALA A 96 -8.22 -10.25 -0.59
N SER A 97 -9.37 -10.59 -1.16
CA SER A 97 -10.68 -10.25 -0.61
C SER A 97 -11.64 -11.43 -0.67
N PRO A 98 -12.45 -11.66 0.38
CA PRO A 98 -13.44 -12.72 0.35
C PRO A 98 -14.73 -12.28 -0.37
N ILE A 99 -15.34 -13.21 -1.10
CA ILE A 99 -16.70 -13.11 -1.64
C ILE A 99 -17.44 -14.43 -1.39
N SER A 100 -18.77 -14.39 -1.26
CA SER A 100 -19.57 -15.60 -1.01
C SER A 100 -20.49 -15.89 -2.17
N TYR A 101 -20.49 -17.15 -2.62
CA TYR A 101 -21.39 -17.67 -3.65
C TYR A 101 -22.28 -18.77 -3.11
N ASN A 102 -23.47 -18.89 -3.70
CA ASN A 102 -24.40 -19.97 -3.44
C ASN A 102 -24.30 -21.01 -4.55
N CYS A 103 -23.60 -22.12 -4.31
CA CYS A 103 -23.49 -23.23 -5.25
C CYS A 103 -24.86 -23.83 -5.61
N ALA A 104 -25.83 -23.79 -4.69
CA ALA A 104 -27.18 -24.30 -4.97
C ALA A 104 -27.91 -23.50 -6.05
N ALA A 105 -27.54 -22.22 -6.26
CA ALA A 105 -28.10 -21.40 -7.33
C ALA A 105 -27.75 -21.92 -8.74
N ILE A 106 -26.67 -22.70 -8.86
CA ILE A 106 -26.25 -23.37 -10.11
C ILE A 106 -26.47 -24.88 -10.07
N GLY A 107 -27.26 -25.38 -9.11
CA GLY A 107 -27.53 -26.82 -8.95
C GLY A 107 -26.31 -27.64 -8.54
N LYS A 108 -25.30 -27.01 -7.91
CA LYS A 108 -24.07 -27.65 -7.43
C LYS A 108 -24.00 -27.64 -5.90
N THR A 109 -23.03 -28.37 -5.37
CA THR A 109 -22.68 -28.35 -3.95
C THR A 109 -21.26 -27.86 -3.77
N CYS A 110 -20.97 -27.25 -2.64
CA CYS A 110 -19.61 -26.89 -2.29
C CYS A 110 -18.84 -28.15 -1.87
N LYS A 111 -17.74 -28.39 -2.56
CA LYS A 111 -16.78 -29.46 -2.30
C LYS A 111 -15.50 -28.84 -1.76
N SER A 112 -14.81 -29.54 -0.87
CA SER A 112 -13.51 -29.12 -0.35
C SER A 112 -12.43 -30.00 -0.95
N GLY A 113 -11.39 -29.40 -1.53
CA GLY A 113 -10.23 -30.08 -2.10
C GLY A 113 -8.91 -29.67 -1.41
N PRO A 114 -7.78 -30.27 -1.82
CA PRO A 114 -6.46 -29.90 -1.31
C PRO A 114 -6.08 -28.45 -1.65
N ASP A 115 -6.54 -27.96 -2.80
CA ASP A 115 -6.18 -26.64 -3.33
C ASP A 115 -7.19 -25.55 -2.99
N GLY A 116 -8.36 -25.90 -2.45
CA GLY A 116 -9.44 -24.97 -2.16
C GLY A 116 -10.80 -25.65 -2.24
N ALA A 117 -11.84 -24.95 -1.81
CA ALA A 117 -13.20 -25.34 -2.09
C ALA A 117 -13.64 -24.88 -3.48
N TYR A 118 -14.68 -25.52 -4.03
CA TYR A 118 -15.30 -25.13 -5.30
C TYR A 118 -16.75 -25.62 -5.36
N CYS A 119 -17.57 -25.02 -6.22
CA CYS A 119 -18.92 -25.48 -6.52
C CYS A 119 -18.90 -26.56 -7.61
N GLY A 120 -19.19 -27.81 -7.23
CA GLY A 120 -19.14 -28.95 -8.15
C GLY A 120 -20.04 -30.12 -7.79
#